data_AF-A0A2N2DMF9-F1
#
_entry.id   AF-A0A2N2DMF9-F1
#
_cell.length_a   1.000
_cell.length_b   1.000
_cell.length_c   1.000
_cell.angle_alpha   90.00
_cell.angle_beta   90.00
_cell.angle_gamma   90.00
#
_symmetry.space_group_name_H-M   'P 1'
#
loop_
_entity.id
_entity.type
_entity.pdbx_description
1 polymer ?
#
loop_
_entity_poly.entity_id
_entity_poly.type
_entity_poly.pdbx_seq_one_letter_code
_entity_poly.pdbx_strand_id
1 'polypeptide(L)'
;MSDDKKETSKKEQVVSIKKDAFYYLNKGTSFFHRKEYHKAVKYFKKALENRPHDIVIHYKIAYVLNEISSSDYSAVIEKLFHGDLPEFSFFAGIYYCMEGDLTKSEIYLEYYIEISHPDSILIPEAHKLLDTMHDAVLFQKNLDYVKLSYKYAGITEIIKERLKEKFESLFVRVKMKENLYQYDDDLTANVIFLYGLLEKDERAEKVLRQFIKSSWAKENQIELALLALKKIGAEEPYTVLIDGNLVEVTLKSYMEKNEGLDQLGRDWNDVLKYTLDNMKSSGKYSDTSCTEVKTLWTIFLQTSYPDVPEIDDKMAWAAGLEYTFLKMKSIKVSSKRLAMIYKVSNFIIITKSNIISNTLRI
;
A
#
# COMPACT_ATOMS: atom_id res chain seq x y z
N MET A 1 -61.41 -17.75 63.21
CA MET A 1 -60.51 -16.83 63.94
C MET A 1 -59.09 -17.27 63.66
N SER A 2 -58.25 -16.30 63.28
CA SER A 2 -56.78 -16.36 63.17
C SER A 2 -56.26 -17.08 61.92
N ASP A 3 -55.94 -16.38 60.84
CA ASP A 3 -54.73 -15.56 60.60
C ASP A 3 -53.45 -16.39 60.48
N ASP A 4 -53.00 -16.64 59.25
CA ASP A 4 -51.70 -16.16 58.73
C ASP A 4 -51.41 -16.80 57.36
N LYS A 5 -51.70 -16.09 56.27
CA LYS A 5 -51.07 -16.37 54.97
C LYS A 5 -50.32 -15.12 54.53
N LYS A 6 -49.01 -15.14 54.82
CA LYS A 6 -47.99 -14.23 54.30
C LYS A 6 -48.09 -14.12 52.76
N GLU A 7 -48.71 -13.04 52.29
CA GLU A 7 -48.43 -12.50 50.96
C GLU A 7 -47.05 -11.85 50.98
N THR A 8 -46.04 -12.66 50.66
CA THR A 8 -44.70 -12.15 50.38
C THR A 8 -44.71 -11.57 48.97
N SER A 9 -44.77 -10.24 48.89
CA SER A 9 -44.53 -9.49 47.66
C SER A 9 -43.14 -9.87 47.13
N LYS A 10 -43.08 -10.72 46.10
CA LYS A 10 -41.85 -10.94 45.32
C LYS A 10 -41.60 -9.67 44.52
N LYS A 11 -40.81 -8.76 45.08
CA LYS A 11 -40.17 -7.69 44.30
C LYS A 11 -39.29 -8.35 43.26
N GLU A 12 -39.73 -8.33 42.00
CA GLU A 12 -38.90 -8.65 40.85
C GLU A 12 -37.68 -7.72 40.88
N GLN A 13 -36.54 -8.29 41.24
CA GLN A 13 -35.26 -7.60 41.25
C GLN A 13 -34.83 -7.49 39.78
N VAL A 14 -35.17 -6.36 39.15
CA VAL A 14 -34.72 -6.01 37.80
C VAL A 14 -33.20 -5.86 37.84
N VAL A 15 -32.48 -6.93 37.51
CA VAL A 15 -31.03 -6.90 37.32
C VAL A 15 -30.78 -6.02 36.09
N SER A 16 -30.31 -4.81 36.33
CA SER A 16 -29.83 -3.91 35.28
C SER A 16 -28.61 -4.57 34.63
N ILE A 17 -28.80 -5.22 33.48
CA ILE A 17 -27.71 -5.74 32.66
C ILE A 17 -26.95 -4.52 32.16
N LYS A 18 -25.84 -4.17 32.83
CA LYS A 18 -24.88 -3.19 32.31
C LYS A 18 -24.40 -3.71 30.96
N LYS A 19 -24.75 -2.96 29.91
CA LYS A 19 -24.30 -3.25 28.55
C LYS A 19 -22.81 -2.94 28.48
N ASP A 20 -22.02 -3.94 28.11
CA ASP A 20 -20.57 -3.83 27.96
C ASP A 20 -20.17 -3.48 26.51
N ALA A 21 -18.87 -3.25 26.28
CA ALA A 21 -18.35 -2.95 24.95
C ALA A 21 -18.73 -4.02 23.91
N PHE A 22 -18.77 -5.29 24.32
CA PHE A 22 -19.09 -6.42 23.46
C PHE A 22 -20.55 -6.39 22.98
N TYR A 23 -21.49 -6.07 23.87
CA TYR A 23 -22.89 -5.83 23.50
C TYR A 23 -23.01 -4.74 22.42
N TYR A 24 -22.32 -3.61 22.63
CA TYR A 24 -22.37 -2.50 21.70
C TYR A 24 -21.69 -2.82 20.35
N LEU A 25 -20.60 -3.58 20.36
CA LEU A 25 -19.87 -4.03 19.18
C LEU A 25 -20.69 -5.02 18.34
N ASN A 26 -21.34 -6.00 18.97
CA ASN A 26 -22.25 -6.93 18.28
C ASN A 26 -23.45 -6.21 17.69
N LYS A 27 -24.00 -5.24 18.45
CA LYS A 27 -25.13 -4.45 17.98
C LYS A 27 -24.74 -3.55 16.80
N GLY A 28 -23.57 -2.90 16.86
CA GLY A 28 -23.02 -2.13 15.74
C GLY A 28 -22.81 -2.99 14.50
N THR A 29 -22.26 -4.20 14.68
CA THR A 29 -22.05 -5.18 13.60
C THR A 29 -23.38 -5.64 12.99
N SER A 30 -24.43 -5.84 13.81
CA SER A 30 -25.76 -6.18 13.31
C SER A 30 -26.38 -5.06 12.45
N PHE A 31 -26.26 -3.80 12.87
CA PHE A 31 -26.71 -2.66 12.06
C PHE A 31 -25.87 -2.48 10.79
N PHE A 32 -24.58 -2.77 10.87
CA PHE A 32 -23.69 -2.76 9.72
C PHE A 32 -24.16 -3.75 8.63
N HIS A 33 -24.45 -5.01 8.99
CA HIS A 33 -24.95 -6.01 8.03
C HIS A 33 -26.31 -5.65 7.42
N ARG A 34 -27.10 -4.79 8.10
CA ARG A 34 -28.37 -4.25 7.59
C ARG A 34 -28.20 -3.00 6.74
N LYS A 35 -26.96 -2.56 6.48
CA LYS A 35 -26.60 -1.31 5.80
C LYS A 35 -27.11 -0.05 6.50
N GLU A 36 -27.38 -0.13 7.80
CA GLU A 36 -27.80 1.01 8.62
C GLU A 36 -26.57 1.70 9.23
N TYR A 37 -25.71 2.24 8.37
CA TYR A 37 -24.35 2.68 8.72
C TYR A 37 -24.29 3.74 9.84
N HIS A 38 -25.18 4.73 9.83
CA HIS A 38 -25.25 5.72 10.93
C HIS A 38 -25.54 5.09 12.30
N LYS A 39 -26.39 4.05 12.34
CA LYS A 39 -26.67 3.33 13.58
C LYS A 39 -25.48 2.45 13.96
N ALA A 40 -24.84 1.81 12.99
CA ALA A 40 -23.63 1.03 13.22
C ALA A 40 -22.53 1.88 13.89
N VAL A 41 -22.20 3.06 13.34
CA VAL A 41 -21.20 3.95 13.94
C VAL A 41 -21.63 4.43 15.34
N LYS A 42 -22.90 4.79 15.54
CA LYS A 42 -23.41 5.18 16.86
C LYS A 42 -23.18 4.08 17.91
N TYR A 43 -23.36 2.82 17.54
CA TYR A 43 -23.14 1.69 18.46
C TYR A 43 -21.66 1.36 18.63
N PHE A 44 -20.83 1.47 17.59
CA PHE A 44 -19.38 1.34 17.75
C PHE A 44 -18.77 2.44 18.63
N LYS A 45 -19.27 3.68 18.54
CA LYS A 45 -18.87 4.77 19.47
C LYS A 45 -19.20 4.45 20.92
N LYS A 46 -20.36 3.86 21.21
CA LYS A 46 -20.68 3.39 22.56
C LYS A 46 -19.78 2.24 23.02
N ALA A 47 -19.37 1.38 22.09
CA ALA A 47 -18.38 0.35 22.40
C ALA A 47 -17.03 1.00 22.75
N LEU A 48 -16.65 2.06 22.02
CA LEU A 48 -15.44 2.85 22.25
C LEU A 48 -15.49 3.62 23.59
N GLU A 49 -16.63 4.18 23.99
CA GLU A 49 -16.80 4.79 25.33
C GLU A 49 -16.48 3.81 26.47
N ASN A 50 -16.72 2.51 26.26
CA ASN A 50 -16.43 1.45 27.24
C ASN A 50 -15.01 0.89 27.10
N ARG A 51 -14.44 0.91 25.90
CA ARG A 51 -13.07 0.50 25.59
C ARG A 51 -12.45 1.49 24.61
N PRO A 52 -11.92 2.62 25.10
CA PRO A 52 -11.41 3.71 24.26
C PRO A 52 -10.22 3.31 23.39
N HIS A 53 -9.61 2.17 23.70
CA HIS A 53 -8.33 1.72 23.15
C HIS A 53 -8.43 0.41 22.35
N ASP A 54 -9.65 -0.08 22.07
CA ASP A 54 -9.86 -1.36 21.38
C ASP A 54 -9.79 -1.17 19.86
N ILE A 55 -8.70 -1.63 19.24
CA ILE A 55 -8.41 -1.45 17.80
C ILE A 55 -9.44 -2.11 16.88
N VAL A 56 -10.13 -3.17 17.34
CA VAL A 56 -11.18 -3.82 16.55
C VAL A 56 -12.37 -2.88 16.39
N ILE A 57 -12.68 -2.10 17.43
CA ILE A 57 -13.73 -1.07 17.38
C ILE A 57 -13.30 0.04 16.42
N HIS A 58 -12.04 0.44 16.46
CA HIS A 58 -11.49 1.47 15.57
C HIS A 58 -11.58 1.06 14.10
N TYR A 59 -11.13 -0.15 13.77
CA TYR A 59 -11.20 -0.70 12.41
C TYR A 59 -12.64 -0.84 11.93
N LYS A 60 -13.56 -1.28 12.80
CA LYS A 60 -14.99 -1.37 12.46
C LYS A 60 -15.61 -0.01 12.15
N ILE A 61 -15.20 1.05 12.84
CA ILE A 61 -15.63 2.42 12.53
C ILE A 61 -15.10 2.85 11.17
N ALA A 62 -13.79 2.71 10.92
CA ALA A 62 -13.18 3.03 9.63
C ALA A 62 -13.84 2.28 8.45
N TYR A 63 -14.12 0.99 8.64
CA TYR A 63 -14.78 0.14 7.65
C TYR A 63 -16.21 0.58 7.34
N VAL A 64 -17.00 0.90 8.38
CA VAL A 64 -18.37 1.41 8.17
C VAL A 64 -18.35 2.75 7.43
N LEU A 65 -17.35 3.59 7.69
CA LEU A 65 -17.19 4.88 7.02
C LEU A 65 -16.80 4.69 5.55
N ASN A 66 -15.97 3.69 5.23
CA ASN A 66 -15.65 3.32 3.85
C ASN A 66 -16.89 2.87 3.05
N GLU A 67 -17.79 2.14 3.69
CA GLU A 67 -19.04 1.64 3.09
C GLU A 67 -20.11 2.73 2.88
N ILE A 68 -19.95 3.90 3.50
CA ILE A 68 -20.75 5.09 3.19
C ILE A 68 -20.12 5.74 1.94
N SER A 69 -20.89 5.85 0.86
CA SER A 69 -20.45 6.44 -0.41
C SER A 69 -19.64 7.74 -0.23
N SER A 70 -18.54 7.86 -0.99
CA SER A 70 -17.48 8.88 -0.85
C SER A 70 -17.94 10.35 -0.81
N SER A 71 -19.16 10.66 -1.28
CA SER A 71 -19.75 12.00 -1.21
C SER A 71 -20.19 12.44 0.19
N ASP A 72 -20.44 11.50 1.11
CA ASP A 72 -20.89 11.77 2.49
C ASP A 72 -19.80 11.51 3.53
N TYR A 73 -18.64 10.96 3.14
CA TYR A 73 -17.58 10.55 4.05
C TYR A 73 -17.09 11.72 4.92
N SER A 74 -16.74 12.88 4.31
CA SER A 74 -16.25 14.05 5.04
C SER A 74 -17.32 14.63 5.99
N ALA A 75 -18.56 14.73 5.54
CA ALA A 75 -19.66 15.28 6.34
C ALA A 75 -20.05 14.37 7.52
N VAL A 76 -20.00 13.04 7.32
CA VAL A 76 -20.29 12.05 8.37
C VAL A 76 -19.17 12.01 9.40
N ILE A 77 -17.92 12.04 8.96
CA ILE A 77 -16.74 12.20 9.81
C ILE A 77 -16.87 13.49 10.65
N GLU A 78 -17.08 14.64 10.01
CA GLU A 78 -17.12 15.97 10.67
C GLU A 78 -18.26 16.05 11.70
N LYS A 79 -19.43 15.51 11.34
CA LYS A 79 -20.61 15.42 12.22
C LYS A 79 -20.46 14.41 13.34
N LEU A 80 -19.71 13.34 13.13
CA LEU A 80 -19.54 12.31 14.15
C LEU A 80 -18.48 12.72 15.15
N PHE A 81 -17.34 13.24 14.70
CA PHE A 81 -16.13 13.42 15.52
C PHE A 81 -15.90 14.86 16.01
N HIS A 82 -16.83 15.80 15.77
CA HIS A 82 -16.90 17.15 16.35
C HIS A 82 -15.68 17.58 17.22
N GLY A 83 -14.67 18.18 16.59
CA GLY A 83 -13.55 18.87 17.26
C GLY A 83 -12.38 17.99 17.70
N ASP A 84 -11.17 18.36 17.23
CA ASP A 84 -9.82 18.11 17.79
C ASP A 84 -9.61 16.86 18.65
N LEU A 85 -9.96 15.68 18.13
CA LEU A 85 -9.50 14.42 18.69
C LEU A 85 -8.43 13.86 17.77
N PRO A 86 -7.18 13.68 18.22
CA PRO A 86 -6.11 13.05 17.45
C PRO A 86 -6.56 11.77 16.74
N GLU A 87 -7.43 10.98 17.37
CA GLU A 87 -8.01 9.74 16.85
C GLU A 87 -8.68 9.92 15.48
N PHE A 88 -9.17 11.12 15.15
CA PHE A 88 -9.65 11.44 13.81
C PHE A 88 -8.57 11.19 12.74
N SER A 89 -7.37 11.72 12.96
CA SER A 89 -6.23 11.57 12.06
C SER A 89 -5.84 10.10 11.92
N PHE A 90 -5.91 9.31 13.00
CA PHE A 90 -5.70 7.86 12.95
C PHE A 90 -6.74 7.15 12.05
N PHE A 91 -8.03 7.48 12.19
CA PHE A 91 -9.08 6.92 11.33
C PHE A 91 -8.97 7.32 9.86
N ALA A 92 -8.60 8.57 9.60
CA ALA A 92 -8.34 9.07 8.26
C ALA A 92 -7.16 8.31 7.62
N GLY A 93 -6.10 8.05 8.39
CA GLY A 93 -5.00 7.18 8.02
C GLY A 93 -5.48 5.81 7.53
N ILE A 94 -6.19 5.07 8.39
CA ILE A 94 -6.73 3.75 8.04
C ILE A 94 -7.62 3.80 6.79
N TYR A 95 -8.49 4.80 6.67
CA TYR A 95 -9.37 4.93 5.51
C TYR A 95 -8.58 5.12 4.21
N TYR A 96 -7.63 6.03 4.18
CA TYR A 96 -6.83 6.25 2.97
C TYR A 96 -5.94 5.06 2.65
N CYS A 97 -5.49 4.31 3.66
CA CYS A 97 -4.82 3.02 3.46
C CYS A 97 -5.74 2.02 2.74
N MET A 98 -7.02 1.94 3.11
CA MET A 98 -8.00 1.04 2.48
C MET A 98 -8.37 1.46 1.05
N GLU A 99 -8.43 2.77 0.78
CA GLU A 99 -8.66 3.32 -0.57
C GLU A 99 -7.42 3.22 -1.47
N GLY A 100 -6.26 2.85 -0.93
CA GLY A 100 -4.99 2.76 -1.65
C GLY A 100 -4.26 4.11 -1.83
N ASP A 101 -4.73 5.19 -1.19
CA ASP A 101 -4.06 6.50 -1.17
C ASP A 101 -3.03 6.53 -0.03
N LEU A 102 -1.92 5.80 -0.22
CA LEU A 102 -0.90 5.59 0.81
C LEU A 102 -0.24 6.89 1.26
N THR A 103 -0.09 7.87 0.37
CA THR A 103 0.47 9.18 0.70
C THR A 103 -0.40 9.97 1.68
N LYS A 104 -1.72 10.03 1.44
CA LYS A 104 -2.61 10.67 2.43
C LYS A 104 -2.64 9.88 3.72
N SER A 105 -2.67 8.56 3.64
CA SER A 105 -2.65 7.71 4.83
C SER A 105 -1.44 8.02 5.71
N GLU A 106 -0.25 8.14 5.12
CA GLU A 106 0.98 8.50 5.84
C GLU A 106 0.87 9.86 6.51
N ILE A 107 0.48 10.90 5.77
CA ILE A 107 0.29 12.26 6.30
C ILE A 107 -0.64 12.26 7.53
N TYR A 108 -1.77 11.57 7.46
CA TYR A 108 -2.73 11.54 8.56
C TYR A 108 -2.24 10.71 9.76
N LEU A 109 -1.48 9.63 9.54
CA LEU A 109 -0.88 8.83 10.61
C LEU A 109 0.29 9.54 11.28
N GLU A 110 1.12 10.27 10.53
CA GLU A 110 2.20 11.10 11.09
C GLU A 110 1.63 12.28 11.88
N TYR A 111 0.64 12.98 11.29
CA TYR A 111 -0.05 14.05 11.98
C TYR A 111 -0.71 13.53 13.27
N TYR A 112 -1.31 12.34 13.25
CA TYR A 112 -1.82 11.68 14.46
C TYR A 112 -0.74 11.53 15.54
N ILE A 113 0.43 11.00 15.18
CA ILE A 113 1.54 10.78 16.11
C ILE A 113 2.00 12.11 16.71
N GLU A 114 2.04 13.18 15.91
CA GLU A 114 2.49 14.50 16.34
C GLU A 114 1.54 15.17 17.34
N ILE A 115 0.22 15.10 17.09
CA ILE A 115 -0.77 15.81 17.92
C ILE A 115 -1.29 14.98 19.10
N SER A 116 -0.97 13.69 19.15
CA SER A 116 -1.43 12.78 20.22
C SER A 116 -0.66 12.95 21.52
N HIS A 117 -1.31 12.62 22.63
CA HIS A 117 -0.59 12.44 23.90
C HIS A 117 0.45 11.31 23.77
N PRO A 118 1.68 11.47 24.30
CA PRO A 118 2.73 10.45 24.22
C PRO A 118 2.35 9.08 24.78
N ASP A 119 1.44 9.05 25.77
CA ASP A 119 0.93 7.83 26.39
C ASP A 119 -0.20 7.17 25.57
N SER A 120 -0.47 7.66 24.35
CA SER A 120 -1.49 7.07 23.49
C SER A 120 -1.07 5.67 23.03
N ILE A 121 -1.92 4.70 23.36
CA ILE A 121 -1.75 3.30 22.98
C ILE A 121 -1.95 3.03 21.48
N LEU A 122 -2.48 3.99 20.70
CA LEU A 122 -2.58 3.85 19.25
C LEU A 122 -1.33 4.35 18.52
N ILE A 123 -0.40 5.06 19.19
CA ILE A 123 0.88 5.46 18.58
C ILE A 123 1.68 4.24 18.08
N PRO A 124 1.83 3.14 18.87
CA PRO A 124 2.45 1.92 18.35
C PRO A 124 1.74 1.33 17.13
N GLU A 125 0.41 1.41 17.08
CA GLU A 125 -0.37 0.90 15.96
C GLU A 125 -0.26 1.80 14.72
N ALA A 126 -0.17 3.13 14.90
CA ALA A 126 0.10 4.08 13.83
C ALA A 126 1.48 3.84 13.23
N HIS A 127 2.51 3.66 14.06
CA HIS A 127 3.85 3.26 13.60
C HIS A 127 3.82 1.93 12.85
N LYS A 128 3.14 0.92 13.38
CA LYS A 128 3.02 -0.38 12.70
C LYS A 128 2.32 -0.29 11.35
N LEU A 129 1.28 0.53 11.24
CA LEU A 129 0.58 0.80 9.97
C LEU A 129 1.52 1.52 9.00
N LEU A 130 2.22 2.56 9.45
CA LEU A 130 3.24 3.27 8.66
C LEU A 130 4.32 2.31 8.17
N ASP A 131 4.89 1.49 9.05
CA ASP A 131 5.90 0.49 8.71
C ASP A 131 5.38 -0.50 7.65
N THR A 132 4.15 -0.98 7.81
CA THR A 132 3.51 -1.90 6.84
C THR A 132 3.30 -1.23 5.49
N MET A 133 2.90 0.04 5.49
CA MET A 133 2.71 0.81 4.27
C MET A 133 4.04 1.13 3.59
N HIS A 134 5.04 1.57 4.35
CA HIS A 134 6.39 1.77 3.86
C HIS A 134 6.93 0.49 3.27
N ASP A 135 6.73 -0.66 3.91
CA ASP A 135 7.09 -1.96 3.35
C ASP A 135 6.38 -2.25 2.04
N ALA A 136 5.06 -2.07 1.99
CA ALA A 136 4.30 -2.26 0.77
C ALA A 136 4.79 -1.34 -0.36
N VAL A 137 5.09 -0.08 -0.06
CA VAL A 137 5.63 0.90 -1.00
C VAL A 137 7.05 0.54 -1.42
N LEU A 138 7.90 0.10 -0.50
CA LEU A 138 9.28 -0.33 -0.77
C LEU A 138 9.31 -1.57 -1.67
N PHE A 139 8.47 -2.56 -1.37
CA PHE A 139 8.26 -3.72 -2.24
C PHE A 139 7.72 -3.27 -3.61
N GLN A 140 6.77 -2.35 -3.66
CA GLN A 140 6.22 -1.85 -4.92
C GLN A 140 7.24 -1.05 -5.74
N LYS A 141 8.08 -0.22 -5.11
CA LYS A 141 9.16 0.54 -5.74
C LYS A 141 10.19 -0.41 -6.36
N ASN A 142 10.52 -1.49 -5.67
CA ASN A 142 11.43 -2.51 -6.19
C ASN A 142 10.67 -3.57 -7.02
N LEU A 143 10.23 -3.14 -8.20
CA LEU A 143 9.45 -3.96 -9.13
C LEU A 143 10.12 -5.30 -9.45
N ASP A 144 11.44 -5.42 -9.35
CA ASP A 144 12.17 -6.65 -9.68
C ASP A 144 11.97 -7.74 -8.62
N TYR A 145 11.94 -7.38 -7.33
CA TYR A 145 11.57 -8.33 -6.27
C TYR A 145 10.14 -8.85 -6.45
N VAL A 146 9.22 -7.94 -6.78
CA VAL A 146 7.80 -8.24 -7.02
C VAL A 146 7.61 -9.08 -8.28
N LYS A 147 8.29 -8.76 -9.39
CA LYS A 147 8.28 -9.57 -10.63
C LYS A 147 8.75 -10.98 -10.38
N LEU A 148 9.82 -11.17 -9.60
CA LEU A 148 10.29 -12.51 -9.24
C LEU A 148 9.23 -13.25 -8.41
N SER A 149 8.60 -12.58 -7.45
CA SER A 149 7.49 -13.18 -6.68
C SER A 149 6.31 -13.60 -7.58
N TYR A 150 5.95 -12.78 -8.58
CA TYR A 150 4.89 -13.09 -9.55
C TYR A 150 5.29 -14.18 -10.54
N LYS A 151 6.53 -14.17 -11.03
CA LYS A 151 7.10 -15.21 -11.90
C LYS A 151 6.96 -16.60 -11.27
N TYR A 152 7.07 -16.66 -9.94
CA TYR A 152 6.93 -17.88 -9.16
C TYR A 152 5.58 -17.99 -8.45
N ALA A 153 4.60 -17.13 -8.76
CA ALA A 153 3.29 -17.14 -8.12
C ALA A 153 2.55 -18.46 -8.39
N GLY A 154 1.81 -18.94 -7.39
CA GLY A 154 1.09 -20.21 -7.44
C GLY A 154 1.96 -21.45 -7.19
N ILE A 155 3.30 -21.34 -7.26
CA ILE A 155 4.25 -22.41 -6.92
C ILE A 155 5.27 -21.98 -5.86
N THR A 156 5.15 -20.76 -5.32
CA THR A 156 6.12 -20.18 -4.38
C THR A 156 6.32 -21.04 -3.15
N GLU A 157 5.24 -21.55 -2.54
CA GLU A 157 5.34 -22.43 -1.37
C GLU A 157 6.05 -23.76 -1.71
N ILE A 158 5.74 -24.35 -2.87
CA ILE A 158 6.41 -25.56 -3.35
C ILE A 158 7.91 -25.32 -3.56
N ILE A 159 8.27 -24.15 -4.11
CA ILE A 159 9.67 -23.75 -4.30
C ILE A 159 10.34 -23.56 -2.94
N LYS A 160 9.67 -22.88 -2.00
CA LYS A 160 10.16 -22.61 -0.65
C LYS A 160 10.47 -23.91 0.10
N GLU A 161 9.55 -24.88 0.10
CA GLU A 161 9.74 -26.19 0.73
C GLU A 161 10.94 -26.94 0.12
N ARG A 162 10.96 -27.07 -1.21
CA ARG A 162 12.07 -27.74 -1.92
C ARG A 162 13.40 -27.03 -1.72
N LEU A 163 13.38 -25.70 -1.66
CA LEU A 163 14.58 -24.91 -1.43
C LEU A 163 15.13 -25.15 -0.03
N LYS A 164 14.27 -25.16 1.01
CA LYS A 164 14.69 -25.49 2.38
C LYS A 164 15.42 -26.83 2.46
N GLU A 165 14.86 -27.87 1.84
CA GLU A 165 15.50 -29.20 1.78
C GLU A 165 16.84 -29.16 1.02
N LYS A 166 16.85 -28.57 -0.17
CA LYS A 166 18.05 -28.51 -1.02
C LYS A 166 19.16 -27.66 -0.40
N PHE A 167 18.80 -26.62 0.34
CA PHE A 167 19.74 -25.69 0.96
C PHE A 167 20.54 -26.32 2.12
N GLU A 168 20.12 -27.49 2.62
CA GLU A 168 20.96 -28.29 3.52
C GLU A 168 22.23 -28.85 2.85
N SER A 169 22.20 -29.01 1.53
CA SER A 169 23.38 -29.42 0.77
C SER A 169 24.41 -28.29 0.72
N LEU A 170 25.64 -28.61 1.16
CA LEU A 170 26.77 -27.70 1.05
C LEU A 170 27.01 -27.26 -0.40
N PHE A 171 26.83 -28.16 -1.37
CA PHE A 171 26.99 -27.86 -2.79
C PHE A 171 26.01 -26.76 -3.24
N VAL A 172 24.75 -26.85 -2.83
CA VAL A 172 23.72 -25.84 -3.18
C VAL A 172 24.07 -24.49 -2.56
N ARG A 173 24.49 -24.47 -1.29
CA ARG A 173 24.90 -23.22 -0.62
C ARG A 173 26.09 -22.56 -1.31
N VAL A 174 27.10 -23.34 -1.68
CA VAL A 174 28.27 -22.84 -2.40
C VAL A 174 27.86 -22.30 -3.76
N LYS A 175 27.05 -23.04 -4.53
CA LYS A 175 26.62 -22.62 -5.87
C LYS A 175 25.77 -21.36 -5.84
N MET A 176 24.84 -21.25 -4.90
CA MET A 176 24.05 -20.03 -4.71
C MET A 176 24.95 -18.85 -4.33
N LYS A 177 25.90 -19.05 -3.40
CA LYS A 177 26.84 -17.98 -3.02
C LYS A 177 27.69 -17.54 -4.20
N GLU A 178 28.23 -18.46 -5.00
CA GLU A 178 29.00 -18.12 -6.21
C GLU A 178 28.18 -17.30 -7.21
N ASN A 179 26.92 -17.67 -7.40
CA ASN A 179 26.04 -16.99 -8.35
C ASN A 179 25.65 -15.57 -7.92
N LEU A 180 25.84 -15.18 -6.65
CA LEU A 180 25.71 -13.77 -6.23
C LEU A 180 26.82 -12.87 -6.80
N TYR A 181 27.98 -13.45 -7.11
CA TYR A 181 29.17 -12.70 -7.57
C TYR A 181 29.45 -12.95 -9.06
N GLN A 182 28.42 -13.25 -9.85
CA GLN A 182 28.52 -13.39 -11.30
C GLN A 182 28.12 -12.09 -12.00
N TYR A 183 28.53 -11.96 -13.27
CA TYR A 183 28.21 -10.79 -14.10
C TYR A 183 26.76 -10.78 -14.63
N ASP A 184 25.96 -11.79 -14.28
CA ASP A 184 24.57 -11.92 -14.70
C ASP A 184 23.64 -11.31 -13.62
N ASP A 185 23.09 -10.14 -13.92
CA ASP A 185 22.22 -9.40 -13.01
C ASP A 185 20.89 -10.13 -12.74
N ASP A 186 20.33 -10.80 -13.75
CA ASP A 186 19.10 -11.58 -13.59
C ASP A 186 19.34 -12.78 -12.68
N LEU A 187 20.44 -13.50 -12.89
CA LEU A 187 20.81 -14.62 -12.03
C LEU A 187 21.06 -14.16 -10.58
N THR A 188 21.74 -13.02 -10.41
CA THR A 188 22.00 -12.44 -9.09
C THR A 188 20.68 -12.09 -8.39
N ALA A 189 19.77 -11.41 -9.08
CA ALA A 189 18.44 -11.07 -8.56
C ALA A 189 17.61 -12.32 -8.20
N ASN A 190 17.60 -13.36 -9.05
CA ASN A 190 16.94 -14.63 -8.76
C ASN A 190 17.52 -15.28 -7.49
N VAL A 191 18.84 -15.29 -7.33
CA VAL A 191 19.50 -15.88 -6.17
C VAL A 191 19.20 -15.10 -4.90
N ILE A 192 19.20 -13.76 -4.94
CA ILE A 192 18.76 -12.90 -3.84
C ILE A 192 17.33 -13.22 -3.43
N PHE A 193 16.43 -13.35 -4.42
CA PHE A 193 15.04 -13.73 -4.16
C PHE A 193 14.93 -15.11 -3.49
N LEU A 194 15.69 -16.11 -3.96
CA LEU A 194 15.72 -17.45 -3.35
C LEU A 194 16.20 -17.39 -1.90
N TYR A 195 17.24 -16.62 -1.59
CA TYR A 195 17.65 -16.38 -0.20
C TYR A 195 16.52 -15.76 0.61
N GLY A 196 15.78 -14.80 0.04
CA GLY A 196 14.61 -14.18 0.67
C GLY A 196 13.46 -15.15 1.00
N LEU A 197 13.37 -16.32 0.36
CA LEU A 197 12.38 -17.35 0.68
C LEU A 197 12.76 -18.22 1.90
N LEU A 198 14.03 -18.19 2.31
CA LEU A 198 14.56 -18.93 3.45
C LEU A 198 14.30 -18.18 4.77
N GLU A 199 13.02 -18.03 5.11
CA GLU A 199 12.57 -17.35 6.34
C GLU A 199 13.28 -17.89 7.59
N LYS A 200 13.84 -16.97 8.39
CA LYS A 200 14.56 -17.23 9.64
C LYS A 200 15.81 -18.12 9.50
N ASP A 201 16.38 -18.27 8.29
CA ASP A 201 17.63 -19.00 8.11
C ASP A 201 18.86 -18.09 8.32
N GLU A 202 19.58 -18.30 9.42
CA GLU A 202 20.77 -17.51 9.79
C GLU A 202 21.90 -17.59 8.74
N ARG A 203 22.00 -18.70 8.00
CA ARG A 203 23.04 -18.89 6.97
C ARG A 203 22.72 -18.04 5.76
N ALA A 204 21.45 -18.01 5.34
CA ALA A 204 20.96 -17.14 4.27
C ALA A 204 21.17 -15.66 4.63
N GLU A 205 20.77 -15.26 5.84
CA GLU A 205 20.96 -13.90 6.35
C GLU A 205 22.45 -13.50 6.29
N LYS A 206 23.34 -14.35 6.84
CA LYS A 206 24.78 -14.08 6.86
C LYS A 206 25.37 -13.87 5.47
N VAL A 207 24.90 -14.63 4.47
CA VAL A 207 25.34 -14.48 3.08
C VAL A 207 24.91 -13.14 2.49
N LEU A 208 23.65 -12.76 2.66
CA LEU A 208 23.14 -11.48 2.14
C LEU A 208 23.81 -10.28 2.84
N ARG A 209 24.02 -10.34 4.17
CA ARG A 209 24.77 -9.31 4.90
C ARG A 209 26.23 -9.17 4.44
N GLN A 210 26.85 -10.26 4.00
CA GLN A 210 28.19 -10.20 3.39
C GLN A 210 28.15 -9.59 1.98
N PHE A 211 27.11 -9.92 1.21
CA PHE A 211 26.93 -9.43 -0.15
C PHE A 211 26.77 -7.90 -0.21
N ILE A 212 25.91 -7.31 0.63
CA ILE A 212 25.70 -5.84 0.68
C ILE A 212 26.91 -5.04 1.21
N LYS A 213 27.91 -5.72 1.78
CA LYS A 213 29.20 -5.14 2.19
C LYS A 213 30.26 -5.22 1.08
N SER A 214 29.95 -5.90 -0.02
CA SER A 214 30.89 -6.11 -1.11
C SER A 214 30.87 -4.92 -2.06
N SER A 215 32.04 -4.55 -2.58
CA SER A 215 32.16 -3.63 -3.71
C SER A 215 31.63 -4.22 -5.03
N TRP A 216 31.26 -5.50 -5.05
CA TRP A 216 30.65 -6.15 -6.20
C TRP A 216 29.16 -5.80 -6.35
N ALA A 217 28.46 -5.60 -5.24
CA ALA A 217 27.01 -5.43 -5.25
C ALA A 217 26.65 -4.07 -5.86
N LYS A 218 25.85 -4.10 -6.92
CA LYS A 218 25.29 -2.90 -7.55
C LYS A 218 24.15 -2.34 -6.70
N GLU A 219 23.83 -1.06 -6.87
CA GLU A 219 22.79 -0.36 -6.11
C GLU A 219 21.44 -1.11 -6.12
N ASN A 220 20.93 -1.48 -7.30
CA ASN A 220 19.69 -2.26 -7.45
C ASN A 220 19.76 -3.64 -6.77
N GLN A 221 20.92 -4.30 -6.77
CA GLN A 221 21.13 -5.58 -6.10
C GLN A 221 21.19 -5.42 -4.58
N ILE A 222 21.75 -4.31 -4.09
CA ILE A 222 21.73 -3.96 -2.66
C ILE A 222 20.29 -3.77 -2.22
N GLU A 223 19.49 -3.00 -2.96
CA GLU A 223 18.07 -2.81 -2.67
C GLU A 223 17.30 -4.13 -2.60
N LEU A 224 17.48 -5.01 -3.59
CA LEU A 224 16.90 -6.36 -3.61
C LEU A 224 17.34 -7.19 -2.40
N ALA A 225 18.61 -7.11 -2.01
CA ALA A 225 19.17 -7.85 -0.89
C ALA A 225 18.65 -7.32 0.46
N LEU A 226 18.46 -6.02 0.61
CA LEU A 226 17.84 -5.42 1.80
C LEU A 226 16.37 -5.86 1.96
N LEU A 227 15.61 -5.91 0.85
CA LEU A 227 14.24 -6.47 0.86
C LEU A 227 14.22 -7.96 1.21
N ALA A 228 15.16 -8.74 0.66
CA ALA A 228 15.30 -10.15 0.99
C ALA A 228 15.66 -10.36 2.47
N LEU A 229 16.58 -9.56 3.02
CA LEU A 229 16.94 -9.58 4.45
C LEU A 229 15.73 -9.28 5.33
N LYS A 230 14.96 -8.24 5.00
CA LYS A 230 13.73 -7.91 5.73
C LYS A 230 12.73 -9.06 5.69
N LYS A 231 12.55 -9.70 4.53
CA LYS A 231 11.66 -10.86 4.37
C LYS A 231 12.11 -12.09 5.16
N ILE A 232 13.42 -12.34 5.25
CA ILE A 232 13.98 -13.41 6.09
C ILE A 232 13.66 -13.16 7.57
N GLY A 233 13.44 -11.91 7.97
CA GLY A 233 13.25 -11.48 9.35
C GLY A 233 14.56 -11.05 10.01
N ALA A 234 15.54 -10.61 9.22
CA ALA A 234 16.82 -10.10 9.72
C ALA A 234 16.61 -8.78 10.48
N GLU A 235 17.32 -8.61 11.60
CA GLU A 235 17.22 -7.39 12.40
C GLU A 235 17.95 -6.21 11.75
N GLU A 236 17.33 -5.04 11.77
CA GLU A 236 17.96 -3.77 11.41
C GLU A 236 18.85 -3.24 12.57
N PRO A 237 19.90 -2.45 12.30
CA PRO A 237 20.31 -1.90 11.00
C PRO A 237 21.13 -2.86 10.12
N TYR A 238 21.22 -2.53 8.84
CA TYR A 238 22.10 -3.19 7.87
C TYR A 238 23.36 -2.37 7.68
N THR A 239 24.52 -3.01 7.66
CA THR A 239 25.77 -2.35 7.31
C THR A 239 26.05 -2.55 5.82
N VAL A 240 25.98 -1.47 5.04
CA VAL A 240 26.16 -1.46 3.58
C VAL A 240 27.44 -0.73 3.22
N LEU A 241 28.11 -1.15 2.14
CA LEU A 241 29.25 -0.41 1.59
C LEU A 241 28.75 0.67 0.62
N ILE A 242 28.89 1.95 1.00
CA ILE A 242 28.51 3.11 0.18
C ILE A 242 29.76 3.98 -0.01
N ASP A 243 30.14 4.25 -1.26
CA ASP A 243 31.33 5.05 -1.61
C ASP A 243 32.62 4.59 -0.90
N GLY A 244 32.78 3.28 -0.71
CA GLY A 244 33.93 2.68 -0.03
C GLY A 244 33.88 2.74 1.50
N ASN A 245 32.84 3.31 2.09
CA ASN A 245 32.63 3.39 3.54
C ASN A 245 31.52 2.44 3.99
N LEU A 246 31.73 1.78 5.12
CA LEU A 246 30.67 0.99 5.75
C LEU A 246 29.73 1.94 6.52
N VAL A 247 28.47 1.97 6.11
CA VAL A 247 27.43 2.81 6.69
C VAL A 247 26.32 1.91 7.25
N GLU A 248 25.86 2.21 8.46
CA GLU A 248 24.66 1.57 9.01
C GLU A 248 23.42 2.29 8.50
N VAL A 249 22.51 1.52 7.90
CA VAL A 249 21.28 2.01 7.30
C VAL A 249 20.11 1.12 7.71
N THR A 250 18.95 1.72 7.93
CA THR A 250 17.67 0.99 7.89
C THR A 250 17.23 0.83 6.44
N LEU A 251 16.35 -0.13 6.14
CA LEU A 251 15.79 -0.27 4.79
C LEU A 251 15.16 1.06 4.32
N LYS A 252 14.41 1.72 5.21
CA LYS A 252 13.77 3.01 4.94
C LYS A 252 14.79 4.10 4.59
N SER A 253 15.80 4.31 5.45
CA SER A 253 16.79 5.38 5.25
C SER A 253 17.65 5.21 3.99
N TYR A 254 17.98 3.97 3.61
CA TYR A 254 18.76 3.71 2.39
C TYR A 254 17.97 4.08 1.14
N MET A 255 16.68 3.79 1.15
CA MET A 255 15.79 3.98 0.00
C MET A 255 15.39 5.45 -0.17
N GLU A 256 15.19 6.17 0.93
CA GLU A 256 14.95 7.63 0.93
C GLU A 256 16.18 8.41 0.43
N LYS A 257 17.40 7.93 0.71
CA LYS A 257 18.63 8.57 0.21
C LYS A 257 18.78 8.47 -1.32
N ASN A 258 18.14 7.47 -1.93
CA ASN A 258 18.19 7.21 -3.38
C ASN A 258 16.97 7.78 -4.14
N GLU A 259 16.32 8.81 -3.57
CA GLU A 259 15.09 9.51 -4.01
C GLU A 259 15.06 10.08 -5.45
N GLY A 260 16.05 9.83 -6.31
CA GLY A 260 15.96 10.12 -7.74
C GLY A 260 14.80 9.36 -8.43
N LEU A 261 14.40 8.21 -7.87
CA LEU A 261 13.27 7.39 -8.34
C LEU A 261 11.90 7.86 -7.83
N ASP A 262 11.85 8.62 -6.74
CA ASP A 262 10.59 9.15 -6.18
C ASP A 262 10.03 10.28 -7.04
N GLN A 263 10.90 11.04 -7.70
CA GLN A 263 10.46 12.02 -8.69
C GLN A 263 9.81 11.32 -9.89
N LEU A 264 10.42 10.24 -10.39
CA LEU A 264 9.90 9.48 -11.54
C LEU A 264 8.54 8.83 -11.24
N GLY A 265 8.40 8.21 -10.06
CA GLY A 265 7.13 7.65 -9.58
C GLY A 265 6.06 8.72 -9.35
N ARG A 266 6.43 9.88 -8.78
CA ARG A 266 5.52 11.04 -8.66
C ARG A 266 5.07 11.54 -10.03
N ASP A 267 5.98 11.62 -10.99
CA ASP A 267 5.66 12.12 -12.33
C ASP A 267 4.75 11.15 -13.10
N TRP A 268 4.92 9.84 -12.95
CA TRP A 268 3.99 8.84 -13.51
C TRP A 268 2.59 8.90 -12.89
N ASN A 269 2.52 9.11 -11.57
CA ASN A 269 1.26 9.27 -10.86
C ASN A 269 0.55 10.57 -11.26
N ASP A 270 1.31 11.66 -11.45
CA ASP A 270 0.78 12.94 -11.91
C ASP A 270 0.20 12.83 -13.33
N VAL A 271 0.88 12.14 -14.25
CA VAL A 271 0.36 11.87 -15.61
C VAL A 271 -0.98 11.16 -15.55
N LEU A 272 -1.08 10.09 -14.76
CA LEU A 272 -2.33 9.34 -14.61
C LEU A 272 -3.43 10.18 -13.97
N LYS A 273 -3.09 10.96 -12.93
CA LYS A 273 -4.00 11.87 -12.26
C LYS A 273 -4.57 12.90 -13.22
N TYR A 274 -3.73 13.62 -13.97
CA TYR A 274 -4.18 14.62 -14.94
C TYR A 274 -5.07 14.01 -16.03
N THR A 275 -4.76 12.79 -16.46
CA THR A 275 -5.58 12.06 -17.43
C THR A 275 -6.99 11.79 -16.87
N LEU A 276 -7.06 11.24 -15.67
CA LEU A 276 -8.33 10.89 -15.03
C LEU A 276 -9.16 12.11 -14.65
N ASP A 277 -8.52 13.18 -14.16
CA ASP A 277 -9.19 14.42 -13.80
C ASP A 277 -9.86 15.06 -15.04
N ASN A 278 -9.18 15.06 -16.18
CA ASN A 278 -9.75 15.56 -17.43
C ASN A 278 -10.87 14.65 -17.97
N MET A 279 -10.68 13.33 -17.94
CA MET A 279 -11.72 12.39 -18.34
C MET A 279 -12.99 12.58 -17.51
N LYS A 280 -12.87 12.61 -16.17
CA LYS A 280 -14.00 12.82 -15.26
C LYS A 280 -14.67 14.18 -15.47
N SER A 281 -13.88 15.24 -15.61
CA SER A 281 -14.40 16.61 -15.81
C SER A 281 -15.19 16.77 -17.12
N SER A 282 -14.92 15.94 -18.13
CA SER A 282 -15.65 16.00 -19.39
C SER A 282 -17.09 15.47 -19.31
N GLY A 283 -17.41 14.66 -18.29
CA GLY A 283 -18.70 13.99 -18.12
C GLY A 283 -19.05 12.95 -19.19
N LYS A 284 -18.10 12.58 -20.06
CA LYS A 284 -18.32 11.67 -21.20
C LYS A 284 -17.79 10.25 -21.00
N TYR A 285 -17.00 10.04 -19.96
CA TYR A 285 -16.36 8.76 -19.67
C TYR A 285 -17.08 8.05 -18.54
N SER A 286 -17.26 6.75 -18.68
CA SER A 286 -17.73 5.88 -17.59
C SER A 286 -16.58 5.57 -16.61
N ASP A 287 -16.93 5.10 -15.42
CA ASP A 287 -15.94 4.60 -14.46
C ASP A 287 -15.12 3.43 -15.05
N THR A 288 -15.75 2.60 -15.89
CA THR A 288 -15.07 1.53 -16.64
C THR A 288 -14.02 2.08 -17.61
N SER A 289 -14.27 3.23 -18.24
CA SER A 289 -13.27 3.87 -19.12
C SER A 289 -12.08 4.37 -18.30
N CYS A 290 -12.33 4.88 -17.10
CA CYS A 290 -11.27 5.32 -16.18
C CYS A 290 -10.42 4.15 -15.69
N THR A 291 -11.01 3.00 -15.37
CA THR A 291 -10.24 1.80 -14.98
C THR A 291 -9.43 1.24 -16.14
N GLU A 292 -9.95 1.24 -17.36
CA GLU A 292 -9.22 0.79 -18.54
C GLU A 292 -8.01 1.68 -18.86
N VAL A 293 -8.12 3.00 -18.68
CA VAL A 293 -6.98 3.93 -18.84
C VAL A 293 -5.90 3.69 -17.79
N LYS A 294 -6.28 3.43 -16.54
CA LYS A 294 -5.32 3.04 -15.49
C LYS A 294 -4.58 1.77 -15.91
N THR A 295 -5.29 0.75 -16.36
CA THR A 295 -4.70 -0.51 -16.82
C THR A 295 -3.75 -0.28 -18.00
N LEU A 296 -4.15 0.53 -18.98
CA LEU A 296 -3.30 0.88 -20.12
C LEU A 296 -1.97 1.52 -19.69
N TRP A 297 -2.03 2.49 -18.78
CA TRP A 297 -0.84 3.16 -18.27
C TRP A 297 0.08 2.21 -17.50
N THR A 298 -0.50 1.36 -16.65
CA THR A 298 0.24 0.34 -15.90
C THR A 298 0.96 -0.63 -16.83
N ILE A 299 0.28 -1.14 -17.88
CA ILE A 299 0.90 -2.07 -18.85
C ILE A 299 2.02 -1.36 -19.63
N PHE A 300 1.84 -0.09 -20.00
CA PHE A 300 2.88 0.67 -20.69
C PHE A 300 4.15 0.81 -19.85
N LEU A 301 4.03 1.19 -18.58
CA LEU A 301 5.17 1.32 -17.67
C LEU A 301 5.86 -0.03 -17.44
N GLN A 302 5.08 -1.11 -17.28
CA GLN A 302 5.62 -2.46 -17.14
C GLN A 302 6.37 -2.94 -18.39
N THR A 303 5.88 -2.59 -19.58
CA THR A 303 6.47 -3.01 -20.86
C THR A 303 7.70 -2.17 -21.22
N SER A 304 7.76 -0.91 -20.78
CA SER A 304 8.88 -0.01 -21.06
C SER A 304 10.12 -0.29 -20.20
N TYR A 305 10.01 -1.08 -19.13
CA TYR A 305 11.14 -1.39 -18.25
C TYR A 305 12.16 -2.32 -18.93
N PRO A 306 13.48 -2.10 -18.77
CA PRO A 306 14.14 -1.11 -17.90
C PRO A 306 14.26 0.31 -18.49
N ASP A 307 14.04 0.46 -19.79
CA ASP A 307 14.18 1.73 -20.52
C ASP A 307 12.92 2.62 -20.41
N VAL A 308 12.45 2.84 -19.18
CA VAL A 308 11.26 3.65 -18.91
C VAL A 308 11.50 5.10 -19.31
N PRO A 309 10.56 5.73 -20.03
CA PRO A 309 10.75 7.09 -20.51
C PRO A 309 10.70 8.10 -19.38
N GLU A 310 11.62 9.06 -19.42
CA GLU A 310 11.61 10.23 -18.56
C GLU A 310 10.41 11.14 -18.89
N ILE A 311 9.74 11.63 -17.84
CA ILE A 311 8.55 12.48 -17.97
C ILE A 311 8.98 13.95 -18.05
N ASP A 312 9.24 14.41 -19.26
CA ASP A 312 9.56 15.79 -19.62
C ASP A 312 8.39 16.78 -19.41
N ASP A 313 7.17 16.39 -19.81
CA ASP A 313 5.95 17.22 -19.69
C ASP A 313 4.74 16.35 -19.32
N LYS A 314 4.28 16.49 -18.07
CA LYS A 314 3.19 15.72 -17.49
C LYS A 314 1.87 15.87 -18.26
N MET A 315 1.57 17.07 -18.75
CA MET A 315 0.33 17.34 -19.48
C MET A 315 0.37 16.74 -20.89
N ALA A 316 1.54 16.76 -21.52
CA ALA A 316 1.77 16.12 -22.81
C ALA A 316 1.57 14.61 -22.75
N TRP A 317 2.14 13.98 -21.71
CA TRP A 317 1.98 12.54 -21.47
C TRP A 317 0.55 12.17 -21.15
N ALA A 318 -0.15 12.94 -20.32
CA ALA A 318 -1.55 12.72 -19.98
C ALA A 318 -2.46 12.82 -21.22
N ALA A 319 -2.26 13.86 -22.04
CA ALA A 319 -2.99 14.03 -23.30
C ALA A 319 -2.70 12.89 -24.30
N GLY A 320 -1.44 12.43 -24.36
CA GLY A 320 -1.04 11.29 -25.17
C GLY A 320 -1.71 9.98 -24.73
N LEU A 321 -1.78 9.74 -23.41
CA LEU A 321 -2.43 8.57 -22.82
C LEU A 321 -3.94 8.54 -23.10
N GLU A 322 -4.66 9.65 -22.88
CA GLU A 322 -6.09 9.74 -23.22
C GLU A 322 -6.32 9.52 -24.71
N TYR A 323 -5.46 10.09 -25.56
CA TYR A 323 -5.57 9.93 -27.00
C TYR A 323 -5.34 8.48 -27.46
N THR A 324 -4.37 7.77 -26.88
CA THR A 324 -4.14 6.35 -27.15
C THR A 324 -5.33 5.50 -26.73
N PHE A 325 -5.89 5.75 -25.54
CA PHE A 325 -7.10 5.05 -25.09
C PHE A 325 -8.28 5.24 -26.05
N LEU A 326 -8.54 6.47 -26.48
CA LEU A 326 -9.61 6.79 -27.43
C LEU A 326 -9.43 6.09 -28.78
N LYS A 327 -8.17 6.01 -29.27
CA LYS A 327 -7.83 5.24 -30.47
C LYS A 327 -8.14 3.76 -30.30
N MET A 328 -7.75 3.14 -29.18
CA MET A 328 -8.04 1.73 -28.89
C MET A 328 -9.54 1.45 -28.90
N LYS A 329 -10.35 2.37 -28.38
CA LYS A 329 -11.81 2.27 -28.39
C LYS A 329 -12.45 2.61 -29.73
N SER A 330 -11.65 2.88 -30.77
CA SER A 330 -12.11 3.31 -32.10
C SER A 330 -12.99 4.57 -32.07
N ILE A 331 -12.82 5.42 -31.05
CA ILE A 331 -13.56 6.68 -30.92
C ILE A 331 -12.83 7.76 -31.72
N LYS A 332 -13.51 8.30 -32.75
CA LYS A 332 -12.97 9.40 -33.56
C LYS A 332 -12.92 10.69 -32.74
N VAL A 333 -11.77 10.98 -32.13
CA VAL A 333 -11.50 12.25 -31.47
C VAL A 333 -10.38 13.00 -32.21
N SER A 334 -10.60 14.28 -32.47
CA SER A 334 -9.55 15.13 -33.04
C SER A 334 -8.50 15.42 -31.97
N SER A 335 -7.25 15.03 -32.22
CA SER A 335 -6.11 15.35 -31.35
C SER A 335 -5.96 16.87 -31.12
N LYS A 336 -6.46 17.71 -32.05
CA LYS A 336 -6.54 19.18 -31.89
C LYS A 336 -7.44 19.61 -30.74
N ARG A 337 -8.47 18.83 -30.41
CA ARG A 337 -9.37 19.13 -29.28
C ARG A 337 -8.69 18.83 -27.94
N LEU A 338 -7.99 17.70 -27.84
CA LEU A 338 -7.21 17.35 -26.65
C LEU A 338 -6.06 18.35 -26.43
N ALA A 339 -5.43 18.82 -27.51
CA ALA A 339 -4.43 19.88 -27.46
C ALA A 339 -4.93 21.14 -26.73
N MET A 340 -6.17 21.57 -27.00
CA MET A 340 -6.77 22.72 -26.31
C MET A 340 -7.08 22.43 -24.84
N ILE A 341 -7.59 21.23 -24.53
CA ILE A 341 -7.98 20.84 -23.16
C ILE A 341 -6.75 20.76 -22.24
N TYR A 342 -5.69 20.11 -22.71
CA TYR A 342 -4.46 19.94 -21.94
C TYR A 342 -3.48 21.12 -22.10
N LYS A 343 -3.81 22.11 -22.93
CA LYS A 343 -2.95 23.27 -23.25
C LYS A 343 -1.56 22.88 -23.77
N VAL A 344 -1.50 21.83 -24.59
CA VAL A 344 -0.27 21.32 -25.20
C VAL A 344 -0.38 21.32 -26.73
N SER A 345 0.74 21.21 -27.44
CA SER A 345 0.70 21.18 -28.91
C SER A 345 0.15 19.84 -29.44
N ASN A 346 -0.61 19.90 -30.54
CA ASN A 346 -1.16 18.71 -31.19
C ASN A 346 -0.07 17.71 -31.64
N PHE A 347 1.09 18.21 -32.05
CA PHE A 347 2.22 17.39 -32.44
C PHE A 347 2.73 16.54 -31.27
N ILE A 348 2.90 17.15 -30.10
CA ILE A 348 3.40 16.48 -28.90
C ILE A 348 2.47 15.34 -28.46
N ILE A 349 1.15 15.54 -28.52
CA ILE A 349 0.16 14.49 -28.20
C ILE A 349 0.34 13.26 -29.09
N ILE A 350 0.50 13.47 -30.40
CA ILE A 350 0.69 12.38 -31.36
C ILE A 350 1.99 11.64 -31.06
N THR A 351 3.07 12.38 -30.76
CA THR A 351 4.36 11.79 -30.40
C THR A 351 4.26 10.91 -29.16
N LYS A 352 3.69 11.41 -28.05
CA LYS A 352 3.53 10.63 -26.80
C LYS A 352 2.59 9.44 -27.00
N SER A 353 1.50 9.62 -27.75
CA SER A 353 0.58 8.52 -28.10
C SER A 353 1.26 7.42 -28.90
N ASN A 354 2.12 7.78 -29.87
CA ASN A 354 2.86 6.81 -30.67
C ASN A 354 3.89 6.05 -29.84
N ILE A 355 4.56 6.69 -28.88
CA ILE A 355 5.46 6.00 -27.94
C ILE A 355 4.69 4.91 -27.19
N ILE A 356 3.53 5.26 -26.61
CA ILE A 356 2.69 4.32 -25.87
C ILE A 356 2.21 3.18 -26.78
N SER A 357 1.65 3.49 -27.94
CA SER A 357 1.15 2.50 -28.91
C SER A 357 2.25 1.57 -29.41
N ASN A 358 3.43 2.09 -29.76
CA ASN A 358 4.53 1.28 -30.28
C ASN A 358 5.08 0.32 -29.23
N THR A 359 5.25 0.79 -27.99
CA THR A 359 5.68 -0.06 -26.87
C THR A 359 4.70 -1.20 -26.63
N LEU A 360 3.39 -0.90 -26.70
CA LEU A 360 2.32 -1.86 -26.44
C LEU A 360 1.90 -2.70 -27.65
N ARG A 361 2.40 -2.37 -28.85
CA ARG A 361 2.04 -2.99 -30.13
C ARG A 361 0.53 -2.91 -30.44
N ILE A 362 -0.09 -1.75 -30.19
CA ILE A 362 -1.55 -1.48 -30.35
C ILE A 362 -1.87 -0.32 -31.29
#